data_AF-X1EP70-F1
#
_entry.id   AF-X1EP70-F1
#
_cell.length_a   1.000
_cell.length_b   1.000
_cell.length_c   1.000
_cell.angle_alpha   90.00
_cell.angle_beta   90.00
_cell.angle_gamma   90.00
#
_symmetry.space_group_name_H-M   'P 1'
#
loop_
_entity.id
_entity.type
_entity.pdbx_description
1 polymer ?
#
loop_
_entity_poly.entity_id
_entity_poly.type
_entity_poly.pdbx_seq_one_letter_code
_entity_poly.pdbx_strand_id
1 'polypeptide(L)' 'MSKKSRIGQTKNPRSGHYVKIDREKGKIISHKKSEGPYKNVTVIKKRDK' A
#
# COMPACT_ATOMS: atom_id res chain seq x y z
N MET A 1 22.24 -0.49 -1.58
CA MET A 1 21.13 -0.50 -0.59
C MET A 1 19.82 -0.36 -1.34
N SER A 2 18.94 -1.38 -1.27
CA SER A 2 17.65 -1.37 -1.98
C SER A 2 16.79 -0.20 -1.48
N LYS A 3 16.58 0.82 -2.33
CA LYS A 3 15.65 1.93 -2.05
C LYS A 3 14.27 1.32 -1.88
N LYS A 4 13.85 1.08 -0.63
CA LYS A 4 12.47 0.70 -0.32
C LYS A 4 11.57 1.71 -1.02
N SER A 5 10.72 1.23 -1.93
CA SER A 5 9.83 2.11 -2.68
C SER A 5 9.03 2.96 -1.70
N ARG A 6 9.11 4.28 -1.89
CA ARG A 6 8.45 5.29 -1.04
C ARG A 6 6.95 5.07 -0.97
N ILE A 7 6.40 4.51 -2.05
CA ILE A 7 4.99 4.16 -2.18
C ILE A 7 4.84 2.67 -1.90
N GLY A 8 4.00 2.35 -0.90
CA GLY A 8 3.51 1.00 -0.68
C GLY A 8 2.00 0.93 -0.88
N GLN A 9 1.46 -0.27 -0.77
CA GLN A 9 0.02 -0.49 -0.78
C GLN A 9 -0.42 -1.37 0.37
N THR A 10 -1.65 -1.21 0.82
CA THR A 10 -2.28 -2.14 1.77
C THR A 10 -3.77 -2.28 1.45
N LYS A 11 -4.39 -3.35 1.95
CA LYS A 11 -5.83 -3.54 1.85
C LYS A 11 -6.49 -2.73 2.96
N ASN A 12 -7.41 -1.84 2.60
CA ASN A 12 -8.23 -1.13 3.58
C ASN A 12 -9.34 -2.07 4.05
N PRO A 13 -9.37 -2.48 5.33
CA PRO A 13 -10.40 -3.40 5.82
C PRO A 13 -11.80 -2.77 5.85
N ARG A 14 -11.91 -1.44 5.90
CA ARG A 14 -13.21 -0.75 5.94
C ARG A 14 -13.92 -0.78 4.59
N SER A 15 -13.18 -0.65 3.49
CA SER A 15 -13.75 -0.63 2.13
C SER A 15 -13.46 -1.87 1.31
N GLY A 16 -12.59 -2.77 1.78
CA GLY A 16 -12.14 -3.95 1.04
C GLY A 16 -11.16 -3.65 -0.10
N HIS A 17 -10.97 -2.38 -0.47
CA HIS A 17 -10.13 -1.95 -1.59
C HIS A 17 -8.66 -1.77 -1.20
N TYR A 18 -7.78 -1.89 -2.19
CA TYR A 18 -6.36 -1.56 -2.01
C TYR A 18 -6.14 -0.05 -2.08
N VAL A 19 -5.30 0.46 -1.18
CA VAL A 19 -4.92 1.88 -1.12
C VAL A 19 -3.41 2.02 -1.25
N LYS A 20 -2.96 3.06 -1.96
CA LYS A 20 -1.56 3.48 -2.00
C LYS A 20 -1.26 4.39 -0.82
N ILE A 21 -0.13 4.14 -0.16
CA ILE A 21 0.33 4.87 1.00
C ILE A 21 1.71 5.43 0.72
N ASP A 22 1.88 6.72 0.97
CA ASP A 22 3.20 7.35 1.08
C ASP A 22 3.78 7.01 2.45
N ARG A 23 4.89 6.26 2.45
CA ARG A 23 5.54 5.76 3.67
C ARG A 23 6.31 6.82 4.44
N GLU A 24 6.65 7.94 3.81
CA GLU A 24 7.30 9.07 4.49
C GLU A 24 6.28 9.96 5.17
N LYS A 25 5.19 10.28 4.47
CA LYS A 25 4.15 11.17 4.99
C LYS A 25 3.12 10.46 5.86
N GLY A 26 3.06 9.12 5.79
CA GLY A 26 2.05 8.31 6.49
C GLY A 26 0.62 8.55 5.99
N LYS A 27 0.46 8.99 4.73
CA LYS A 27 -0.85 9.36 4.16
C LYS A 27 -1.25 8.45 3.02
N ILE A 28 -2.56 8.21 2.90
CA ILE A 28 -3.15 7.57 1.73
C ILE A 28 -3.13 8.57 0.58
N ILE A 29 -2.52 8.20 -0.53
CA ILE A 29 -2.44 9.05 -1.74
C ILE A 29 -3.48 8.69 -2.78
N SER A 30 -3.97 7.44 -2.79
CA SER A 30 -4.90 6.94 -3.79
C SER A 30 -5.61 5.68 -3.30
N HIS A 31 -6.83 5.45 -3.77
CA HIS A 31 -7.59 4.22 -3.57
C HIS A 31 -7.90 3.58 -4.91
N LYS A 32 -7.87 2.24 -4.96
CA LYS A 32 -8.17 1.47 -6.17
C LYS A 32 -9.66 1.15 -6.18
N LYS A 33 -10.32 1.32 -7.33
CA LYS A 33 -11.73 0.93 -7.51
C LYS A 33 -11.86 -0.55 -7.88
N SER A 34 -10.95 -1.06 -8.70
CA SER A 34 -10.93 -2.47 -9.09
C SER A 34 -10.35 -3.36 -8.01
N GLU A 35 -10.78 -4.62 -8.03
CA GLU A 35 -10.33 -5.62 -7.07
C GLU A 35 -8.82 -5.91 -7.19
N GLY A 36 -8.27 -6.41 -6.09
CA GLY A 36 -6.87 -6.82 -5.99
C GLY A 36 -5.84 -5.69 -5.88
N PRO A 37 -4.57 -6.03 -5.66
CA PRO A 37 -3.48 -5.07 -5.48
C PRO A 37 -3.17 -4.26 -6.75
N TYR A 38 -2.50 -3.12 -6.58
CA TYR A 38 -1.83 -2.41 -7.66
C TYR A 38 -0.65 -3.24 -8.18
N LYS A 39 -0.51 -3.30 -9.51
CA LYS A 39 0.65 -3.90 -10.17
C LYS A 39 1.91 -3.10 -9.83
N ASN A 40 3.02 -3.78 -9.55
CA ASN A 40 4.34 -3.20 -9.25
C ASN A 40 4.42 -2.28 -8.02
N VAL A 41 3.47 -2.35 -7.09
CA VAL A 41 3.56 -1.64 -5.80
C VAL A 41 3.78 -2.65 -4.67
N THR A 42 4.71 -2.37 -3.76
CA THR A 42 5.00 -3.28 -2.65
C THR A 42 3.81 -3.34 -1.68
N VAL A 43 3.30 -4.54 -1.42
CA VAL A 43 2.29 -4.76 -0.38
C VAL A 43 2.95 -4.63 0.99
N ILE A 44 2.49 -3.66 1.77
CA ILE A 44 2.91 -3.44 3.15
C ILE A 44 2.21 -4.49 4.01
N LYS A 45 3.01 -5.36 4.63
CA LYS A 45 2.57 -6.30 5.67
C LYS A 45 3.22 -5.91 6.99
N LYS A 46 2.56 -6.21 8.11
CA LYS A 46 3.24 -6.23 9.40
C LYS A 46 4.36 -7.27 9.31
N ARG A 47 5.51 -6.97 9.91
CA ARG A 47 6.52 -8.00 10.16
C ARG A 47 5.99 -8.83 11.31
N ASP A 48 5.75 -10.11 11.07
CA ASP A 48 5.62 -11.07 12.15
C ASP A 48 6.98 -11.14 12.86
N LYS A 49 6.94 -11.12 14.19
CA LYS A 49 8.11 -11.00 15.07
C LYS A 49 8.81 -12.34 15.21
#